data_AF-A0A348YYQ1-F1
#
_entry.id   AF-A0A348YYQ1-F1
#
_cell.length_a   1.000
_cell.length_b   1.000
_cell.length_c   1.000
_cell.angle_alpha   90.00
_cell.angle_beta   90.00
_cell.angle_gamma   90.00
#
_symmetry.space_group_name_H-M   'P 1'
#
loop_
_entity.id
_entity.type
_entity.pdbx_description
1 polymer ?
#
loop_
_entity_poly.entity_id
_entity_poly.type
_entity_poly.pdbx_seq_one_letter_code
_entity_poly.pdbx_strand_id
1 'polypeptide(L)' 'MIKIEENINANPKVKLTLGSKEVMGYKYMGTGFLLEGTAKFLKDGDNFKMMKEKCPFLTRTLEVTVTSCKQTL' A
#
# COMPACT_ATOMS: atom_id res chain seq x y z
N MET A 1 1.47 20.11 6.67
CA MET A 1 1.77 18.69 6.96
C MET A 1 1.00 17.80 5.99
N ILE A 2 1.47 16.58 5.72
CA ILE A 2 0.81 15.68 4.77
C ILE A 2 -0.23 14.85 5.55
N LYS A 3 -1.50 15.10 5.27
CA LYS A 3 -2.67 14.55 5.98
C LYS A 3 -2.67 13.03 6.16
N ILE A 4 -2.11 12.28 5.19
CA ILE A 4 -2.02 10.81 5.28
C ILE A 4 -1.06 10.37 6.40
N GLU A 5 0.08 11.04 6.59
CA GLU A 5 1.01 10.69 7.67
C GLU A 5 0.41 10.98 9.05
N GLU A 6 -0.29 12.10 9.20
CA GLU A 6 -1.01 12.43 10.43
C GLU A 6 -2.09 11.39 10.75
N ASN A 7 -2.90 11.03 9.75
CA ASN A 7 -3.94 10.02 9.91
C ASN A 7 -3.38 8.66 10.30
N ILE A 8 -2.28 8.22 9.67
CA ILE A 8 -1.64 6.93 9.97
C ILE A 8 -1.02 6.93 11.37
N ASN A 9 -0.44 8.05 11.79
CA ASN A 9 0.10 8.19 13.15
C ASN A 9 -1.01 8.16 14.21
N ALA A 10 -2.19 8.70 13.92
CA ALA A 10 -3.36 8.66 14.81
C ALA A 10 -4.09 7.31 14.79
N ASN A 11 -4.18 6.68 13.61
CA ASN A 11 -4.79 5.37 13.42
C ASN A 11 -4.08 4.64 12.27
N PRO A 12 -3.24 3.62 12.57
CA PRO A 12 -2.44 2.97 11.53
C PRO A 12 -3.25 2.06 10.62
N LYS A 13 -4.54 1.80 10.90
CA LYS A 13 -5.37 0.91 10.10
C LYS A 13 -5.65 1.51 8.72
N VAL A 14 -5.30 0.77 7.68
CA VAL A 14 -5.48 1.17 6.28
C VAL A 14 -6.23 0.12 5.48
N LYS A 15 -6.92 0.59 4.44
CA LYS A 15 -7.52 -0.24 3.39
C LYS A 15 -6.94 0.20 2.05
N LEU A 16 -6.44 -0.76 1.27
CA LEU A 16 -5.87 -0.51 -0.04
C LEU A 16 -6.60 -1.35 -1.08
N THR A 17 -7.08 -0.72 -2.15
CA THR A 17 -7.68 -1.43 -3.28
C THR A 17 -6.78 -1.30 -4.50
N LEU A 18 -6.39 -2.43 -5.06
CA LEU A 18 -5.65 -2.50 -6.32
C LEU A 18 -6.36 -3.46 -7.26
N GLY A 19 -6.33 -3.17 -8.56
CA GLY A 19 -6.95 -4.03 -9.55
C GLY A 19 -6.36 -3.79 -10.93
N SER A 20 -6.56 -4.76 -11.81
CA SER A 20 -6.14 -4.69 -13.20
C SER A 20 -7.21 -5.29 -14.09
N LYS A 21 -7.47 -4.64 -15.24
CA LYS A 21 -8.36 -5.15 -16.30
C LYS A 21 -7.76 -6.35 -17.04
N GLU A 22 -6.44 -6.49 -16.97
CA GLU A 22 -5.66 -7.50 -17.70
C GLU A 22 -5.54 -8.82 -16.91
N VAL A 23 -6.06 -8.88 -15.68
CA VAL A 23 -6.00 -10.06 -14.82
C VAL A 23 -7.39 -10.69 -14.74
N MET A 24 -7.47 -12.01 -14.92
CA MET A 24 -8.72 -12.78 -14.87
C MET A 24 -9.36 -12.69 -13.48
N GLY A 25 -10.60 -12.20 -13.41
CA GLY A 25 -11.42 -12.23 -12.21
C GLY A 25 -12.19 -13.54 -12.03
N TYR A 26 -13.16 -13.56 -11.12
CA TYR A 26 -13.91 -14.80 -10.85
C TYR A 26 -14.70 -15.28 -12.06
N LYS A 27 -15.12 -14.36 -12.94
CA LYS A 27 -16.00 -14.67 -14.09
C LYS A 27 -15.57 -14.02 -15.40
N TYR A 28 -14.88 -12.88 -15.36
CA TYR A 28 -14.52 -12.09 -16.54
C TYR A 28 -13.19 -11.37 -16.34
N MET A 29 -12.57 -10.95 -17.45
CA MET A 29 -11.30 -10.23 -17.41
C MET A 29 -11.47 -8.93 -16.63
N GLY A 30 -10.57 -8.69 -15.70
CA GLY A 30 -10.65 -7.62 -14.72
C GLY A 30 -10.92 -8.13 -13.33
N THR A 31 -9.94 -7.93 -12.43
CA THR A 31 -10.10 -8.22 -11.01
C THR A 31 -9.51 -7.12 -10.13
N GLY A 32 -9.90 -7.13 -8.86
CA GLY A 32 -9.39 -6.26 -7.82
C GLY A 32 -9.28 -6.97 -6.48
N PHE A 33 -8.39 -6.46 -5.64
CA PHE A 33 -8.10 -6.96 -4.31
C PHE A 33 -8.28 -5.83 -3.31
N LEU A 34 -9.00 -6.11 -2.24
CA LEU A 34 -9.04 -5.31 -1.03
C LEU A 34 -8.01 -5.87 -0.05
N LEU A 35 -6.99 -5.08 0.25
CA LEU A 35 -6.03 -5.32 1.31
C LEU A 35 -6.44 -4.52 2.55
N GLU A 36 -6.42 -5.15 3.71
CA GLU A 36 -6.58 -4.48 5.01
C GLU A 36 -5.35 -4.76 5.87
N GLY A 37 -4.87 -3.76 6.60
CA GLY A 37 -3.66 -3.89 7.38
C GLY A 37 -3.32 -2.65 8.19
N THR A 38 -2.08 -2.61 8.66
CA THR A 38 -1.52 -1.44 9.35
C THR A 38 -0.41 -0.81 8.53
N ALA A 39 -0.29 0.50 8.58
CA ALA A 39 0.73 1.24 7.85
C ALA A 39 1.65 2.04 8.78
N LYS A 40 2.88 2.28 8.32
CA LYS A 40 3.83 3.22 8.93
C LYS A 40 4.71 3.88 7.87
N PHE A 41 5.20 5.08 8.16
CA PHE A 41 6.16 5.75 7.30
C PHE A 41 7.60 5.50 7.78
N LEU A 42 8.46 5.06 6.86
CA LEU A 42 9.88 4.85 7.07
C LEU A 42 10.67 6.01 6.45
N LYS A 43 11.64 6.54 7.19
CA LYS A 43 12.58 7.58 6.74
C LYS A 43 14.02 7.09 6.65
N ASP A 44 14.25 5.86 7.10
CA ASP A 44 15.53 5.16 7.12
C ASP A 44 15.30 3.64 7.02
N GLY A 45 16.39 2.87 7.05
CA GLY A 45 16.38 1.41 6.95
C GLY A 45 16.39 0.87 5.51
N ASP A 46 16.50 -0.46 5.39
CA ASP A 46 16.72 -1.13 4.11
C ASP A 46 15.56 -0.94 3.13
N ASN A 47 14.32 -0.98 3.63
CA ASN A 47 13.12 -0.73 2.83
C ASN A 47 13.08 0.70 2.27
N PHE A 48 13.49 1.69 3.05
CA PHE A 48 13.60 3.07 2.57
C PHE A 48 14.72 3.21 1.53
N LYS A 49 15.90 2.64 1.81
CA LYS A 49 17.06 2.70 0.90
C LYS A 49 16.75 2.04 -0.46
N MET A 50 16.15 0.86 -0.45
CA MET A 50 15.73 0.14 -1.66
C MET A 50 14.75 0.99 -2.49
N MET A 51 13.76 1.62 -1.85
CA MET A 51 12.81 2.46 -2.55
C MET A 51 13.46 3.74 -3.07
N LYS A 52 14.39 4.35 -2.32
CA LYS A 52 15.08 5.60 -2.70
C LYS A 52 15.96 5.39 -3.94
N GLU A 53 16.54 4.20 -4.10
CA GLU A 53 17.27 3.81 -5.31
C GLU A 53 16.35 3.82 -6.55
N LYS A 54 15.14 3.27 -6.43
CA LYS A 54 14.15 3.22 -7.53
C LYS A 54 13.43 4.54 -7.76
N CYS A 55 13.20 5.31 -6.70
CA CYS A 55 12.48 6.59 -6.72
C CYS A 55 13.28 7.65 -5.96
N PRO A 56 14.31 8.26 -6.58
CA PRO A 56 15.23 9.20 -5.91
C PRO A 56 14.57 10.43 -5.31
N PHE A 57 13.37 10.78 -5.77
CA PHE A 57 12.59 11.92 -5.28
C PHE A 57 11.82 11.63 -3.98
N LEU A 58 11.72 10.38 -3.53
CA LEU A 58 10.92 10.06 -2.34
C LEU A 58 11.52 10.69 -1.08
N THR A 59 10.66 11.18 -0.19
CA THR A 59 11.06 11.72 1.12
C THR A 59 10.90 10.70 2.25
N ARG A 60 10.12 9.64 2.01
CA ARG A 60 9.73 8.59 2.96
C ARG A 60 9.06 7.44 2.22
N THR A 61 9.06 6.26 2.83
CA THR A 61 8.44 5.03 2.29
C THR A 61 7.26 4.62 3.14
N LEU A 62 6.11 4.33 2.53
CA LEU A 62 4.95 3.77 3.22
C LEU A 62 5.08 2.25 3.28
N GLU A 63 5.30 1.70 4.46
CA GLU A 63 5.24 0.25 4.70
C GLU A 63 3.83 -0.13 5.13
N VAL A 64 3.24 -1.15 4.48
CA VAL A 64 1.93 -1.71 4.83
C VAL A 64 2.09 -3.17 5.21
N THR A 65 1.78 -3.49 6.47
CA THR A 65 1.68 -4.86 6.96
C THR A 65 0.26 -5.37 6.72
N VAL A 66 0.11 -6.25 5.72
CA VAL A 66 -1.20 -6.79 5.31
C VAL A 66 -1.66 -7.85 6.31
N THR A 67 -2.91 -7.72 6.77
CA THR A 67 -3.59 -8.67 7.66
C THR A 67 -4.70 -9.45 6.97
N SER A 68 -5.27 -8.88 5.90
CA SER A 68 -6.31 -9.51 5.08
C SER A 68 -6.12 -9.11 3.62
N CYS A 69 -6.33 -10.07 2.72
CA CYS A 69 -6.32 -9.86 1.27
C CYS A 69 -7.54 -10.59 0.68
N LYS A 70 -8.46 -9.83 0.09
CA LYS A 70 -9.70 -10.37 -0.48
C LYS A 70 -9.87 -9.94 -1.94
N GLN A 71 -9.97 -10.90 -2.85
CA GLN A 71 -10.37 -10.62 -4.23
C GLN A 71 -11.86 -10.27 -4.28
N THR A 72 -12.18 -9.15 -4.93
CA THR A 72 -13.53 -8.57 -4.96
C THR A 72 -14.25 -8.74 -6.28
N LEU A 73 -13.57 -9.17 -7.35
CA LEU A 73 -14.07 -9.20 -8.73
C LEU A 73 -13.59 -10.45 -9.49
#